data_AF-M6JL55-F1
#
_entry.id   AF-M6JL55-F1
#
_cell.length_a   1.000
_cell.length_b   1.000
_cell.length_c   1.000
_cell.angle_alpha   90.00
_cell.angle_beta   90.00
_cell.angle_gamma   90.00
#
_symmetry.space_group_name_H-M   'P 1'
#
loop_
_entity.id
_entity.type
_entity.pdbx_description
1 polymer ?
#
loop_
_entity_poly.entity_id
_entity_poly.type
_entity_poly.pdbx_seq_one_letter_code
_entity_poly.pdbx_strand_id
1 'polypeptide(L)'
;KLKLSEGYDRKAEVFAADVFALAAILKDQEIFSIASRMTGDQYINARIPFNQACYFALTGQKDPMLQAIRKAVELGAKADEFMNEKDFDPFKKDPDFLEALAKK
;
A
#
# COMPACT_ATOMS: atom_id res chain seq x y z
N LYS A 1 -14.59 19.66 8.02
CA LYS A 1 -13.61 18.67 8.54
C LYS A 1 -14.40 17.58 9.27
N LEU A 2 -14.60 16.43 8.62
CA LEU A 2 -15.24 15.28 9.27
C LEU A 2 -14.33 14.81 10.41
N LYS A 3 -14.85 14.84 11.65
CA LYS A 3 -14.18 14.22 12.79
C LYS A 3 -14.39 12.72 12.65
N LEU A 4 -13.33 12.00 12.30
CA LEU A 4 -13.34 10.54 12.26
C LEU A 4 -13.39 10.04 13.71
N SER A 5 -14.52 9.42 14.07
CA SER A 5 -14.68 8.69 15.32
C SER A 5 -13.95 7.34 15.20
N GLU A 6 -13.15 6.99 16.19
CA GLU A 6 -12.10 5.96 16.11
C GLU A 6 -12.58 4.52 15.79
N GLY A 7 -13.90 4.26 15.73
CA GLY A 7 -14.45 2.92 15.49
C GLY A 7 -15.28 2.75 14.21
N TYR A 8 -16.04 3.76 13.77
CA TYR A 8 -16.99 3.61 12.66
C TYR A 8 -16.37 3.99 11.29
N ASP A 9 -15.35 4.85 11.30
CA ASP A 9 -14.87 5.52 10.09
C ASP A 9 -13.70 4.82 9.35
N ARG A 10 -13.20 3.67 9.85
CA ARG A 10 -12.17 2.85 9.15
C ARG A 10 -12.75 1.95 8.04
N LYS A 11 -14.07 1.83 7.91
CA LYS A 11 -14.70 1.02 6.85
C LYS A 11 -14.39 1.53 5.45
N ALA A 12 -14.30 2.85 5.30
CA ALA A 12 -13.88 3.47 4.05
C ALA A 12 -12.43 3.09 3.69
N GLU A 13 -11.53 3.03 4.68
CA GLU A 13 -10.14 2.59 4.46
C GLU A 13 -10.05 1.10 4.10
N VAL A 14 -10.88 0.25 4.71
CA VAL A 14 -10.96 -1.17 4.34
C VAL A 14 -11.41 -1.31 2.88
N PHE A 15 -12.49 -0.62 2.51
CA PHE A 15 -12.99 -0.66 1.13
C PHE A 15 -11.95 -0.07 0.15
N ALA A 16 -11.34 1.07 0.47
CA ALA A 16 -10.30 1.65 -0.38
C ALA A 16 -9.08 0.74 -0.54
N ALA A 17 -8.67 0.03 0.51
CA ALA A 17 -7.61 -0.98 0.41
C ALA A 17 -8.00 -2.08 -0.59
N ASP A 18 -9.24 -2.57 -0.57
CA ASP A 18 -9.71 -3.58 -1.53
C ASP A 18 -9.75 -3.02 -2.97
N VAL A 19 -10.09 -1.74 -3.15
CA VAL A 19 -10.02 -1.08 -4.48
C VAL A 19 -8.57 -0.92 -4.96
N PHE A 20 -7.61 -0.62 -4.07
CA PHE A 20 -6.18 -0.63 -4.44
C PHE A 20 -5.68 -2.03 -4.84
N ALA A 21 -6.14 -3.09 -4.15
CA ALA A 21 -5.83 -4.46 -4.55
C ALA A 21 -6.41 -4.79 -5.94
N LEU A 22 -7.65 -4.36 -6.22
CA LEU A 22 -8.24 -4.49 -7.55
C LEU A 22 -7.42 -3.74 -8.62
N ALA A 23 -6.96 -2.53 -8.32
CA ALA A 23 -6.09 -1.76 -9.20
C ALA A 23 -4.78 -2.51 -9.50
N ALA A 24 -4.17 -3.16 -8.50
CA ALA A 24 -2.97 -3.96 -8.67
C ALA A 24 -3.21 -5.18 -9.57
N ILE A 25 -4.28 -5.96 -9.29
CA ILE A 25 -4.67 -7.14 -10.07
C ILE A 25 -4.90 -6.79 -11.55
N LEU A 26 -5.61 -5.68 -11.81
CA LEU A 26 -5.94 -5.24 -13.16
C LEU A 26 -4.86 -4.36 -13.80
N LYS A 27 -3.87 -3.92 -13.02
CA LYS A 27 -2.85 -2.92 -13.41
C LYS A 27 -3.48 -1.65 -13.99
N ASP A 28 -4.59 -1.22 -13.39
CA ASP A 28 -5.43 -0.15 -13.91
C ASP A 28 -5.24 1.16 -13.12
N GLN A 29 -4.75 2.18 -13.81
CA GLN A 29 -4.47 3.50 -13.23
C GLN A 29 -5.74 4.28 -12.87
N GLU A 30 -6.85 4.08 -13.59
CA GLU A 30 -8.11 4.77 -13.28
C GLU A 30 -8.68 4.25 -11.97
N ILE A 31 -8.66 2.93 -11.75
CA ILE A 31 -9.08 2.31 -10.47
C ILE A 31 -8.17 2.79 -9.33
N PHE A 32 -6.85 2.84 -9.56
CA PHE A 32 -5.91 3.41 -8.57
C PHE A 32 -6.25 4.87 -8.22
N SER A 33 -6.63 5.68 -9.21
CA SER A 33 -6.99 7.09 -9.05
C SER A 33 -8.34 7.26 -8.34
N ILE A 34 -9.29 6.34 -8.54
CA ILE A 34 -10.53 6.28 -7.76
C ILE A 34 -10.22 5.96 -6.29
N ALA A 35 -9.44 4.92 -6.02
CA ALA A 35 -9.06 4.53 -4.65
C ALA A 35 -8.34 5.67 -3.91
N SER A 36 -7.40 6.34 -4.59
CA SER A 36 -6.67 7.49 -4.04
C SER A 36 -7.57 8.66 -3.65
N ARG A 37 -8.73 8.84 -4.31
CA ARG A 37 -9.72 9.86 -3.93
C ARG A 37 -10.61 9.44 -2.77
N MET A 38 -10.72 8.14 -2.49
CA MET A 38 -11.48 7.60 -1.37
C MET A 38 -10.72 7.73 -0.06
N THR A 39 -9.39 7.74 -0.13
CA THR A 39 -8.49 7.95 1.01
C THR A 39 -8.03 9.40 1.06
N GLY A 40 -8.14 10.07 2.20
CA GLY A 40 -7.37 11.30 2.43
C GLY A 40 -5.92 11.00 2.81
N ASP A 41 -5.11 12.04 3.05
CA ASP A 41 -3.69 11.90 3.43
C ASP A 41 -3.45 11.31 4.84
N GLN A 42 -4.51 11.07 5.62
CA GLN A 42 -4.45 10.72 7.04
C GLN A 42 -4.96 9.31 7.35
N TYR A 43 -4.80 8.35 6.42
CA TYR A 43 -5.20 6.97 6.67
C TYR A 43 -4.27 6.26 7.67
N ILE A 44 -4.83 5.29 8.39
CA ILE A 44 -4.09 4.51 9.41
C ILE A 44 -4.07 3.01 9.12
N ASN A 45 -4.85 2.54 8.15
CA ASN A 45 -4.85 1.15 7.72
C ASN A 45 -3.63 0.85 6.83
N ALA A 46 -2.70 0.04 7.35
CA ALA A 46 -1.49 -0.38 6.63
C ALA A 46 -1.76 -1.13 5.31
N ARG A 47 -2.95 -1.71 5.11
CA ARG A 47 -3.33 -2.38 3.85
C ARG A 47 -3.39 -1.41 2.67
N ILE A 48 -3.69 -0.13 2.90
CA ILE A 48 -3.72 0.88 1.83
C ILE A 48 -2.32 1.01 1.20
N PRO A 49 -1.27 1.42 1.93
CA PRO A 49 0.06 1.57 1.35
C PRO A 49 0.67 0.23 0.94
N PHE A 50 0.30 -0.89 1.58
CA PHE A 50 0.71 -2.22 1.12
C PHE A 50 0.19 -2.51 -0.30
N ASN A 51 -1.10 -2.30 -0.55
CA ASN A 51 -1.69 -2.54 -1.87
C ASN A 51 -1.24 -1.50 -2.92
N GLN A 52 -0.95 -0.26 -2.50
CA GLN A 52 -0.28 0.72 -3.36
C GLN A 52 1.11 0.24 -3.78
N ALA A 53 1.90 -0.32 -2.85
CA ALA A 53 3.20 -0.89 -3.17
C ALA A 53 3.07 -2.05 -4.18
N CYS A 54 2.08 -2.94 -4.01
CA CYS A 54 1.80 -4.01 -4.97
C CYS A 54 1.51 -3.47 -6.38
N TYR A 55 0.63 -2.47 -6.49
CA TYR A 55 0.35 -1.81 -7.77
C TYR A 55 1.61 -1.23 -8.41
N PHE A 56 2.44 -0.53 -7.64
CA PHE A 56 3.67 0.08 -8.13
C PHE A 56 4.72 -0.97 -8.54
N ALA A 57 4.84 -2.07 -7.80
CA ALA A 57 5.70 -3.19 -8.17
C ALA A 57 5.28 -3.80 -9.52
N LEU A 58 3.98 -4.07 -9.68
CA LEU A 58 3.41 -4.67 -10.89
C LEU A 58 3.42 -3.76 -12.13
N THR A 59 3.54 -2.46 -11.93
CA THR A 59 3.60 -1.44 -12.99
C THR A 59 5.01 -0.85 -13.19
N GLY A 60 6.04 -1.39 -12.51
CA GLY A 60 7.44 -1.02 -12.72
C GLY A 60 7.86 0.31 -12.09
N GLN A 61 7.08 0.84 -11.14
CA GLN A 61 7.33 2.12 -10.48
C GLN A 61 8.08 1.92 -9.17
N LYS A 62 9.41 1.70 -9.25
CA LYS A 62 10.25 1.35 -8.09
C LYS A 62 10.20 2.40 -6.96
N ASP A 63 10.44 3.68 -7.25
CA ASP A 63 10.51 4.69 -6.17
C ASP A 63 9.16 4.87 -5.43
N PRO A 64 8.00 4.98 -6.13
CA PRO A 64 6.70 4.98 -5.47
C PRO A 64 6.42 3.71 -4.66
N MET A 65 6.83 2.53 -5.17
CA MET A 65 6.73 1.27 -4.44
C MET A 65 7.49 1.35 -3.10
N LEU A 66 8.74 1.79 -3.10
CA LEU A 66 9.56 1.89 -1.90
C LEU A 66 8.97 2.86 -0.87
N GLN A 67 8.43 3.99 -1.32
CA GLN A 67 7.75 4.95 -0.42
C GLN A 67 6.51 4.33 0.22
N ALA A 68 5.70 3.61 -0.54
CA ALA A 68 4.51 2.94 -0.05
C ALA A 68 4.86 1.81 0.94
N ILE A 69 5.91 1.02 0.68
CA ILE A 69 6.41 -0.01 1.63
C ILE A 69 6.77 0.63 2.97
N ARG A 70 7.58 1.71 2.96
CA ARG A 70 7.96 2.41 4.20
C ARG A 70 6.74 2.89 4.98
N LYS A 71 5.74 3.43 4.28
CA LYS A 71 4.50 3.89 4.93
C LYS A 71 3.70 2.73 5.53
N ALA A 72 3.61 1.61 4.84
CA ALA A 72 2.94 0.42 5.35
C ALA A 72 3.65 -0.14 6.59
N VAL A 73 4.98 -0.20 6.60
CA VAL A 73 5.78 -0.61 7.77
C VAL A 73 5.62 0.35 8.94
N GLU A 74 5.60 1.66 8.69
CA GLU A 74 5.30 2.69 9.70
C GLU A 74 3.93 2.47 10.36
N LEU A 75 2.93 2.06 9.57
CA LEU A 75 1.56 1.76 10.02
C LEU A 75 1.39 0.34 10.59
N GLY A 76 2.45 -0.47 10.63
CA GLY A 76 2.48 -1.76 11.32
C GLY A 76 2.44 -3.01 10.44
N ALA A 77 2.51 -2.88 9.11
CA ALA A 77 2.74 -4.04 8.23
C ALA A 77 4.11 -4.66 8.53
N LYS A 78 4.19 -5.99 8.55
CA LYS A 78 5.42 -6.70 8.87
C LYS A 78 6.22 -7.03 7.61
N ALA A 79 7.55 -7.10 7.75
CA ALA A 79 8.45 -7.40 6.63
C ALA A 79 8.15 -8.75 5.94
N ASP A 80 7.71 -9.76 6.70
CA ASP A 80 7.35 -11.08 6.15
C ASP A 80 6.11 -11.04 5.25
N GLU A 81 5.18 -10.10 5.46
CA GLU A 81 4.03 -9.90 4.56
C GLU A 81 4.51 -9.54 3.14
N PHE A 82 5.51 -8.66 3.01
CA PHE A 82 6.10 -8.28 1.71
C PHE A 82 6.97 -9.39 1.12
N MET A 83 7.70 -10.13 1.96
CA MET A 83 8.54 -11.24 1.48
C MET A 83 7.73 -12.43 0.97
N ASN A 84 6.49 -12.61 1.46
CA ASN A 84 5.57 -13.66 1.04
C ASN A 84 4.69 -13.25 -0.15
N GLU A 85 4.48 -11.95 -0.37
CA GLU A 85 3.72 -11.44 -1.50
C GLU A 85 4.50 -11.62 -2.82
N LYS A 86 3.82 -12.12 -3.85
CA LYS A 86 4.38 -12.46 -5.16
C LYS A 86 4.63 -11.23 -6.02
N ASP A 87 3.83 -10.18 -5.84
CA ASP A 87 3.99 -8.94 -6.60
C ASP A 87 5.39 -8.31 -6.43
N PHE A 88 6.06 -8.62 -5.32
CA PHE A 88 7.42 -8.17 -5.03
C PHE A 88 8.53 -9.15 -5.44
N ASP A 89 8.22 -10.30 -6.05
CA ASP A 89 9.24 -11.30 -6.47
C ASP A 89 10.46 -10.69 -7.20
N PRO A 90 10.31 -9.73 -8.13
CA PRO A 90 11.45 -9.08 -8.78
C PRO A 90 12.37 -8.27 -7.85
N PHE A 91 11.87 -7.86 -6.68
CA PHE A 91 12.53 -6.92 -5.77
C PHE A 91 13.05 -7.56 -4.48
N LYS A 92 12.75 -8.84 -4.19
CA LYS A 92 13.12 -9.49 -2.92
C LYS A 92 14.62 -9.54 -2.62
N LYS A 93 15.48 -9.31 -3.62
CA LYS A 93 16.95 -9.22 -3.48
C LYS A 93 17.49 -7.80 -3.70
N ASP A 94 16.61 -6.85 -3.99
CA ASP A 94 16.97 -5.45 -4.21
C ASP A 94 17.33 -4.80 -2.86
N PRO A 95 18.52 -4.18 -2.73
CA PRO A 95 18.95 -3.56 -1.47
C PRO A 95 17.99 -2.47 -0.98
N ASP A 96 17.42 -1.67 -1.88
CA ASP A 96 16.51 -0.58 -1.50
C ASP A 96 15.17 -1.14 -0.98
N PHE A 97 14.71 -2.26 -1.56
CA PHE A 97 13.55 -2.98 -1.07
C PHE A 97 13.78 -3.53 0.34
N LEU A 98 14.92 -4.19 0.56
CA LEU A 98 15.29 -4.71 1.89
C LEU A 98 15.44 -3.58 2.92
N GLU A 99 16.01 -2.44 2.53
CA GLU A 99 16.08 -1.25 3.39
C GLU A 99 14.69 -0.71 3.71
N ALA A 100 13.77 -0.66 2.74
CA ALA A 100 12.40 -0.17 2.95
C ALA A 100 11.61 -1.04 3.94
N LEU A 101 11.93 -2.33 4.07
CA LEU A 101 11.34 -3.24 5.05
C LEU A 101 11.90 -3.09 6.46
N ALA A 102 13.07 -2.45 6.60
CA ALA A 102 13.67 -2.24 7.91
C ALA A 102 12.85 -1.22 8.70
N LYS A 103 12.23 -1.65 9.79
CA LYS A 103 11.56 -0.76 10.73
C LYS A 103 12.61 0.16 11.36
N LYS A 104 12.47 1.47 11.14
CA LYS A 104 13.27 2.49 11.84
C LYS A 104 12.72 2.73 13.24
#